data_AF-A0A950TT64-F1
#
_entry.id   AF-A0A950TT64-F1
#
_cell.length_a   1.000
_cell.length_b   1.000
_cell.length_c   1.000
_cell.angle_alpha   90.00
_cell.angle_beta   90.00
_cell.angle_gamma   90.00
#
_symmetry.space_group_name_H-M   'P 1'
#
loop_
_entity.id
_entity.type
_entity.pdbx_description
1 polymer ?
#
loop_
_entity_poly.entity_id
_entity_poly.type
_entity_poly.pdbx_seq_one_letter_code
_entity_poly.pdbx_strand_id
1 'polypeptide(L)'
;MADQSDVESVLVGLVAAALYPNGPTEPSVPGPDCRIYRGWPQSAALDADLSAGKINVTVFPSGDPGRVTSRYSQEWFITQTSTPGLTITVDGNTVTLGGTADPGQLAGILVNDQTYVYRTQEGDSAELVAANLATLARADQIVLLSGATLTIPGAAKVVGRVVADVPVLQEVRRQEQTLRITCWCPTPATRDSAASVIDQSL
;
A
#
# COMPACT_ATOMS: atom_id res chain seq x y z
N MET A 1 3.14 8.41 -5.46
CA MET A 1 2.08 9.13 -6.20
C MET A 1 2.19 8.66 -7.63
N ALA A 2 1.14 8.09 -8.19
CA ALA A 2 1.19 7.58 -9.56
C ALA A 2 1.42 8.75 -10.53
N ASP A 3 2.40 8.63 -11.42
CA ASP A 3 2.61 9.57 -12.50
C ASP A 3 1.93 9.09 -13.79
N GLN A 4 2.07 9.86 -14.87
CA GLN A 4 1.48 9.50 -16.17
C GLN A 4 1.97 8.12 -16.66
N SER A 5 3.22 7.78 -16.36
CA SER A 5 3.82 6.53 -16.79
C SER A 5 3.25 5.32 -16.06
N ASP A 6 2.91 5.50 -14.77
CA ASP A 6 2.21 4.48 -13.99
C ASP A 6 0.81 4.23 -14.55
N VAL A 7 0.05 5.29 -14.86
CA VAL A 7 -1.31 5.18 -15.42
C VAL A 7 -1.30 4.51 -16.80
N GLU A 8 -0.37 4.91 -17.68
CA GLU A 8 -0.21 4.25 -18.98
C GLU A 8 0.11 2.76 -18.83
N SER A 9 0.93 2.38 -17.84
CA SER A 9 1.30 0.98 -17.60
C SER A 9 0.12 0.16 -17.10
N VAL A 10 -0.71 0.73 -16.21
CA VAL A 10 -1.96 0.10 -15.77
C VAL A 10 -2.94 -0.06 -16.92
N LEU A 11 -3.14 0.98 -17.75
CA LEU A 11 -4.01 0.90 -18.92
C LEU A 11 -3.55 -0.14 -19.93
N VAL A 12 -2.24 -0.25 -20.20
CA VAL A 12 -1.69 -1.33 -21.01
C VAL A 12 -2.00 -2.70 -20.41
N GLY A 13 -1.88 -2.84 -19.09
CA GLY A 13 -2.24 -4.08 -18.39
C GLY A 13 -3.71 -4.45 -18.53
N LEU A 14 -4.62 -3.47 -18.38
CA LEU A 14 -6.07 -3.67 -18.53
C LEU A 14 -6.43 -4.07 -19.98
N VAL A 15 -5.88 -3.37 -20.97
CA VAL A 15 -6.08 -3.69 -22.38
C VAL A 15 -5.51 -5.08 -22.71
N ALA A 16 -4.35 -5.42 -22.18
CA ALA A 16 -3.77 -6.75 -22.36
C ALA A 16 -4.66 -7.84 -21.75
N ALA A 17 -5.19 -7.64 -20.54
CA ALA A 17 -6.11 -8.57 -19.90
C ALA A 17 -7.43 -8.72 -20.68
N ALA A 18 -7.92 -7.64 -21.29
CA ALA A 18 -9.13 -7.67 -22.11
C ALA A 18 -8.92 -8.45 -23.41
N LEU A 19 -7.81 -8.22 -24.11
CA LEU A 19 -7.49 -8.89 -25.37
C LEU A 19 -7.00 -10.33 -25.17
N TYR A 20 -6.41 -10.62 -24.01
CA TYR A 20 -5.84 -11.92 -23.63
C TYR A 20 -6.33 -12.37 -22.24
N PRO A 21 -7.63 -12.69 -22.08
CA PRO A 21 -8.21 -13.05 -20.78
C PRO A 21 -7.62 -14.34 -20.20
N ASN A 22 -7.13 -15.24 -21.05
CA ASN A 22 -6.52 -16.51 -20.65
C ASN A 22 -4.98 -16.46 -20.60
N GLY A 23 -4.39 -15.27 -20.80
CA GLY A 23 -2.94 -15.07 -20.80
C GLY A 23 -2.34 -14.82 -22.21
N PRO A 24 -1.11 -14.30 -22.28
CA PRO A 24 -0.52 -13.76 -23.51
C PRO A 24 -0.03 -14.83 -24.50
N THR A 25 0.01 -16.10 -24.09
CA THR A 25 0.35 -17.24 -24.96
C THR A 25 -0.88 -17.88 -25.59
N GLU A 26 -2.08 -17.49 -25.14
CA GLU A 26 -3.34 -17.98 -25.66
C GLU A 26 -3.82 -17.09 -26.82
N PRO A 27 -4.75 -17.59 -27.67
CA PRO A 27 -5.34 -16.78 -28.73
C PRO A 27 -5.98 -15.51 -28.18
N SER A 28 -5.78 -14.40 -28.88
CA SER A 28 -6.45 -13.15 -28.55
C SER A 28 -7.96 -13.24 -28.84
N VAL A 29 -8.76 -12.44 -28.14
CA VAL A 29 -10.22 -12.39 -28.37
C VAL A 29 -10.55 -12.01 -29.83
N PRO A 30 -9.88 -11.05 -30.48
CA PRO A 30 -10.14 -10.73 -31.89
C PRO A 30 -9.66 -11.79 -32.88
N GLY A 31 -8.80 -12.72 -32.45
CA GLY A 31 -8.16 -13.76 -33.27
C GLY A 31 -6.69 -13.47 -33.59
N PRO A 32 -6.35 -12.36 -34.29
CA PRO A 32 -4.96 -12.02 -34.60
C PRO A 32 -4.15 -11.61 -33.36
N ASP A 33 -2.83 -11.84 -33.41
CA ASP A 33 -1.93 -11.39 -32.35
C ASP A 33 -2.05 -9.88 -32.11
N CYS A 34 -2.19 -9.51 -30.84
CA CYS A 34 -2.31 -8.14 -30.39
C CYS A 34 -1.03 -7.71 -29.66
N ARG A 35 -0.45 -6.60 -30.08
CA ARG A 35 0.72 -5.99 -29.44
C ARG A 35 0.28 -4.72 -28.73
N ILE A 36 0.37 -4.72 -27.39
CA ILE A 36 -0.08 -3.61 -26.54
C ILE A 36 1.15 -2.93 -25.93
N TYR A 37 1.28 -1.61 -26.10
CA TYR A 37 2.41 -0.85 -25.55
C TYR A 37 2.09 0.63 -25.37
N ARG A 38 3.01 1.30 -24.69
CA ARG A 38 2.95 2.73 -24.36
C ARG A 38 3.62 3.56 -25.45
N GLY A 39 3.11 4.77 -25.67
CA GLY A 39 3.69 5.74 -26.59
C GLY A 39 3.26 5.56 -28.05
N TRP A 40 3.89 6.33 -28.94
CA TRP A 40 3.59 6.32 -30.36
C TRP A 40 4.28 5.14 -31.08
N PRO A 41 3.62 4.47 -32.04
CA PRO A 41 4.24 3.39 -32.78
C PRO A 41 5.42 3.87 -33.64
N GLN A 42 6.47 3.06 -33.73
CA GLN A 42 7.50 3.24 -34.74
C GLN A 42 6.96 2.75 -36.09
N SER A 43 6.92 3.61 -37.12
CA SER A 43 6.30 3.32 -38.41
C SER A 43 6.76 2.00 -39.04
N ALA A 44 8.08 1.76 -39.09
CA ALA A 44 8.61 0.53 -39.69
C ALA A 44 8.16 -0.76 -38.96
N ALA A 45 8.03 -0.71 -37.63
CA ALA A 45 7.55 -1.84 -36.85
C ALA A 45 6.04 -2.03 -36.99
N LEU A 46 5.30 -0.93 -37.02
CA LEU A 46 3.85 -0.94 -37.23
C LEU A 46 3.49 -1.51 -38.61
N ASP A 47 4.14 -1.05 -39.67
CA ASP A 47 3.88 -1.53 -41.04
C ASP A 47 4.18 -3.03 -41.16
N ALA A 48 5.27 -3.49 -40.55
CA ALA A 48 5.62 -4.91 -40.50
C ALA A 48 4.53 -5.73 -39.77
N ASP A 49 4.09 -5.27 -38.60
CA ASP A 49 3.05 -5.95 -37.81
C ASP A 49 1.69 -5.95 -38.54
N LEU A 50 1.29 -4.84 -39.18
CA LEU A 50 0.06 -4.76 -39.97
C LEU A 50 0.11 -5.67 -41.20
N SER A 51 1.26 -5.75 -41.88
CA SER A 51 1.45 -6.66 -43.02
C SER A 51 1.40 -8.14 -42.61
N ALA A 52 1.79 -8.44 -41.37
CA ALA A 52 1.67 -9.76 -40.75
C ALA A 52 0.26 -10.03 -40.20
N GLY A 53 -0.69 -9.10 -40.36
CA GLY A 53 -2.06 -9.22 -39.90
C GLY A 53 -2.26 -8.98 -38.40
N LYS A 54 -1.26 -8.45 -37.70
CA LYS A 54 -1.31 -8.21 -36.25
C LYS A 54 -2.01 -6.90 -35.92
N ILE A 55 -2.59 -6.84 -34.73
CA ILE A 55 -3.22 -5.63 -34.18
C ILE A 55 -2.23 -4.96 -33.24
N ASN A 56 -2.03 -3.65 -33.38
CA ASN A 56 -1.24 -2.86 -32.44
C ASN A 56 -2.18 -1.96 -31.63
N VAL A 57 -2.03 -1.95 -30.31
CA VAL A 57 -2.77 -1.05 -29.43
C VAL A 57 -1.78 -0.18 -28.67
N THR A 58 -1.97 1.13 -28.80
CA THR A 58 -1.07 2.14 -28.24
C THR A 58 -1.81 2.98 -27.22
N VAL A 59 -1.16 3.20 -26.07
CA VAL A 59 -1.66 4.04 -24.98
C VAL A 59 -0.72 5.23 -24.81
N PHE A 60 -1.24 6.44 -24.95
CA PHE A 60 -0.46 7.67 -24.85
C PHE A 60 -1.34 8.84 -24.34
N PRO A 61 -0.74 9.89 -23.75
CA PRO A 61 -1.51 11.05 -23.32
C PRO A 61 -2.12 11.74 -24.53
N SER A 62 -3.39 12.14 -24.44
CA SER A 62 -3.93 13.07 -25.41
C SER A 62 -3.22 14.43 -25.28
N GLY A 63 -3.11 15.19 -26.36
CA GLY A 63 -2.39 16.48 -26.36
C GLY A 63 -3.07 17.60 -25.55
N ASP A 64 -4.14 17.30 -24.82
CA ASP A 64 -4.81 18.27 -23.96
C ASP A 64 -3.95 18.54 -22.71
N PRO A 65 -3.66 19.80 -22.36
CA PRO A 65 -3.07 20.13 -21.06
C PRO A 65 -4.00 19.68 -19.94
N GLY A 66 -3.70 18.52 -19.34
CA GLY A 66 -4.43 18.01 -18.20
C GLY A 66 -4.54 19.04 -17.07
N ARG A 67 -5.59 18.93 -16.24
CA ARG A 67 -5.89 19.89 -15.18
C ARG A 67 -5.52 19.37 -13.81
N VAL A 68 -4.89 20.21 -13.00
CA VAL A 68 -4.74 19.93 -11.56
C VAL A 68 -6.10 20.17 -10.90
N THR A 69 -6.64 19.14 -10.26
CA THR A 69 -7.97 19.17 -9.63
C THR A 69 -7.89 19.17 -8.10
N SER A 70 -6.70 19.02 -7.52
CA SER A 70 -6.52 19.19 -6.07
C SER A 70 -7.02 20.57 -5.64
N ARG A 71 -8.09 20.58 -4.84
CA ARG A 71 -8.48 21.75 -4.04
C ARG A 71 -7.72 21.72 -2.71
N TYR A 72 -7.73 22.83 -2.00
CA TYR A 72 -6.94 23.10 -0.77
C TYR A 72 -7.12 22.15 0.43
N SER A 73 -7.69 20.94 0.32
CA SER A 73 -7.82 20.06 1.47
C SER A 73 -6.47 19.42 1.82
N GLN A 74 -5.77 20.05 2.76
CA GLN A 74 -4.58 19.51 3.43
C GLN A 74 -4.96 18.54 4.56
N GLU A 75 -6.10 17.86 4.45
CA GLU A 75 -6.57 16.95 5.48
C GLU A 75 -5.74 15.66 5.48
N TRP A 76 -5.34 15.23 6.67
CA TRP A 76 -4.70 13.95 6.87
C TRP A 76 -5.76 12.88 6.97
N PHE A 77 -5.73 11.91 6.06
CA PHE A 77 -6.62 10.76 6.08
C PHE A 77 -5.94 9.60 6.79
N ILE A 78 -6.64 9.00 7.75
CA ILE A 78 -6.21 7.74 8.35
C ILE A 78 -6.54 6.63 7.34
N THR A 79 -5.51 5.94 6.87
CA THR A 79 -5.67 4.88 5.85
C THR A 79 -6.23 3.59 6.42
N GLN A 80 -5.76 3.25 7.62
CA GLN A 80 -6.09 2.03 8.31
C GLN A 80 -5.84 2.24 9.80
N THR A 81 -6.83 1.89 10.62
CA THR A 81 -6.64 1.84 12.07
C THR A 81 -5.87 0.56 12.39
N SER A 82 -4.67 0.70 12.95
CA SER A 82 -3.91 -0.43 13.50
C SER A 82 -4.29 -0.60 14.97
N THR A 83 -4.92 -1.73 15.32
CA THR A 83 -5.11 -2.10 16.72
C THR A 83 -3.83 -2.74 17.23
N PRO A 84 -3.26 -2.29 18.36
CA PRO A 84 -2.07 -2.93 18.92
C PRO A 84 -2.33 -4.40 19.24
N GLY A 85 -1.46 -5.30 18.76
CA GLY A 85 -1.45 -6.71 19.12
C GLY A 85 -0.93 -6.95 20.55
N LEU A 86 -0.09 -6.05 21.07
CA LEU A 86 0.39 -6.09 22.44
C LEU A 86 -0.68 -5.55 23.40
N THR A 87 -0.81 -6.20 24.54
CA THR A 87 -1.72 -5.83 25.63
C THR A 87 -0.94 -5.62 26.92
N ILE A 88 -1.40 -4.68 27.74
CA ILE A 88 -0.88 -4.45 29.09
C ILE A 88 -2.05 -4.47 30.06
N THR A 89 -1.98 -5.36 31.05
CA THR A 89 -2.94 -5.44 32.16
C THR A 89 -2.25 -5.03 33.44
N VAL A 90 -2.86 -4.13 34.21
CA VAL A 90 -2.35 -3.71 35.51
C VAL A 90 -3.28 -4.22 36.60
N ASP A 91 -2.73 -4.94 37.57
CA ASP A 91 -3.42 -5.38 38.78
C ASP A 91 -2.61 -4.95 40.02
N GLY A 92 -3.08 -3.89 40.68
CA GLY A 92 -2.37 -3.23 41.77
C GLY A 92 -0.98 -2.76 41.38
N ASN A 93 0.03 -3.43 41.93
CA ASN A 93 1.46 -3.15 41.73
C ASN A 93 2.10 -4.02 40.63
N THR A 94 1.30 -4.81 39.93
CA THR A 94 1.75 -5.78 38.95
C THR A 94 1.27 -5.38 37.56
N VAL A 95 2.19 -5.38 36.60
CA VAL A 95 1.93 -5.13 35.18
C VAL A 95 2.24 -6.41 34.41
N THR A 96 1.27 -6.95 33.70
CA THR A 96 1.44 -8.14 32.86
C THR A 96 1.30 -7.75 31.40
N LEU A 97 2.32 -8.06 30.61
CA LEU A 97 2.31 -7.91 29.16
C LEU A 97 1.83 -9.21 28.51
N GLY A 98 1.10 -9.09 27.41
CA GLY A 98 0.61 -10.23 26.64
C GLY A 98 0.34 -9.87 25.18
N GLY A 99 -0.05 -10.86 24.38
CA GLY A 99 -0.28 -10.67 22.94
C GLY A 99 1.00 -10.67 22.12
N THR A 100 0.94 -10.13 20.90
CA THR A 100 2.04 -10.10 19.94
C THR A 100 2.61 -8.69 19.83
N ALA A 101 3.93 -8.55 20.01
CA ALA A 101 4.61 -7.27 19.85
C ALA A 101 4.90 -7.03 18.36
N ASP A 102 4.04 -6.26 17.68
CA ASP A 102 4.32 -5.86 16.30
C ASP A 102 5.33 -4.71 16.29
N PRO A 103 6.25 -4.64 15.32
CA PRO A 103 7.25 -3.57 15.25
C PRO A 103 6.60 -2.19 15.19
N GLY A 104 7.14 -1.24 15.96
CA GLY A 104 6.68 0.16 15.96
C GLY A 104 5.59 0.48 17.00
N GLN A 105 5.01 -0.51 17.67
CA GLN A 105 4.13 -0.28 18.83
C GLN A 105 4.91 0.36 20.00
N LEU A 106 4.21 1.15 20.81
CA LEU A 106 4.74 1.75 22.03
C LEU A 106 4.09 1.08 23.24
N ALA A 107 4.90 0.40 24.03
CA ALA A 107 4.51 -0.12 25.33
C ALA A 107 4.96 0.89 26.40
N GLY A 108 4.03 1.37 27.22
CA GLY A 108 4.31 2.36 28.26
C GLY A 108 3.76 1.98 29.62
N ILE A 109 4.55 2.22 30.66
CA ILE A 109 4.10 2.16 32.06
C ILE A 109 4.36 3.50 32.74
N LEU A 110 3.41 3.95 33.54
CA LEU A 110 3.55 5.07 34.46
C LEU A 110 3.54 4.53 35.88
N VAL A 111 4.55 4.91 36.66
CA VAL A 111 4.76 4.47 38.04
C VAL A 111 5.04 5.71 38.89
N ASN A 112 4.16 6.01 39.84
CA ASN A 112 4.30 7.19 40.71
C ASN A 112 4.61 8.50 39.94
N ASP A 113 3.87 8.71 38.84
CA ASP A 113 3.98 9.85 37.92
C ASP A 113 5.26 9.92 37.07
N GLN A 114 6.15 8.95 37.17
CA GLN A 114 7.27 8.75 36.23
C GLN A 114 6.85 7.80 35.09
N THR A 115 7.14 8.17 33.84
CA THR A 115 6.74 7.40 32.66
C THR A 115 7.94 6.71 32.02
N TYR A 116 7.78 5.42 31.71
CA TYR A 116 8.75 4.60 30.98
C TYR A 116 8.09 4.07 29.72
N VAL A 117 8.69 4.33 28.56
CA VAL A 117 8.15 3.95 27.25
C VAL A 117 9.21 3.20 26.48
N TYR A 118 8.82 2.08 25.89
CA TYR A 118 9.66 1.28 25.00
C TYR A 118 8.94 1.11 23.65
N ARG A 119 9.69 1.27 22.56
CA ARG A 119 9.20 1.03 21.20
C ARG A 119 9.61 -0.37 20.76
N THR A 120 8.63 -1.18 20.38
CA THR A 120 8.83 -2.57 19.97
C THR A 120 9.61 -2.64 18.65
N GLN A 121 10.49 -3.64 18.56
CA GLN A 121 11.32 -3.94 17.40
C GLN A 121 10.90 -5.28 16.76
N GLU A 122 11.41 -5.54 15.56
CA GLU A 122 11.20 -6.83 14.89
C GLU A 122 11.79 -7.97 15.70
N GLY A 123 10.98 -8.99 15.98
CA GLY A 123 11.36 -10.15 16.79
C GLY A 123 11.15 -9.98 18.29
N ASP A 124 10.64 -8.83 18.76
CA ASP A 124 10.29 -8.67 20.17
C ASP A 124 9.14 -9.62 20.57
N SER A 125 9.24 -10.19 21.77
CA SER A 125 8.16 -10.89 22.45
C SER A 125 7.64 -10.05 23.63
N ALA A 126 6.47 -10.39 24.18
CA ALA A 126 5.94 -9.69 25.35
C ALA A 126 6.92 -9.72 26.55
N GLU A 127 7.68 -10.80 26.71
CA GLU A 127 8.73 -10.94 27.72
C GLU A 127 9.92 -10.01 27.47
N LEU A 128 10.36 -9.87 26.21
CA LEU A 128 11.46 -8.95 25.87
C LEU A 128 11.04 -7.50 26.07
N VAL A 129 9.81 -7.14 25.69
CA VAL A 129 9.24 -5.82 25.95
C VAL A 129 9.15 -5.56 27.46
N ALA A 130 8.71 -6.55 28.24
CA ALA A 130 8.69 -6.45 29.71
C ALA A 130 10.09 -6.24 30.26
N ALA A 131 11.09 -6.98 29.78
CA ALA A 131 12.48 -6.86 30.22
C ALA A 131 13.08 -5.47 29.92
N ASN A 132 12.79 -4.91 28.74
CA ASN A 132 13.22 -3.57 28.37
C ASN A 132 12.55 -2.49 29.23
N LEU A 133 11.24 -2.60 29.47
CA LEU A 133 10.52 -1.71 30.39
C LEU A 133 11.03 -1.83 31.83
N ALA A 134 11.35 -3.03 32.31
CA ALA A 134 11.96 -3.25 33.61
C ALA A 134 13.29 -2.52 33.73
N THR A 135 14.11 -2.57 32.67
CA THR A 135 15.43 -1.94 32.64
C THR A 135 15.32 -0.43 32.74
N LEU A 136 14.37 0.19 32.04
CA LEU A 136 14.07 1.61 32.14
C LEU A 136 13.57 1.99 33.54
N ALA A 137 12.61 1.23 34.08
CA ALA A 137 12.01 1.53 35.38
C ALA A 137 12.97 1.29 36.57
N ARG A 138 13.96 0.40 36.42
CA ARG A 138 14.99 0.13 37.44
C ARG A 138 15.95 1.29 37.68
N ALA A 139 15.94 2.31 36.82
CA ALA A 139 16.70 3.53 37.06
C ALA A 139 16.23 4.23 38.34
N ASP A 140 14.91 4.21 38.61
CA ASP A 140 14.31 4.98 39.70
C ASP A 140 13.50 4.13 40.69
N GLN A 141 13.15 2.89 40.34
CA GLN A 141 12.25 2.03 41.12
C GLN A 141 12.79 0.61 41.29
N ILE A 142 12.38 -0.08 42.34
CA ILE A 142 12.65 -1.52 42.49
C ILE A 142 11.64 -2.29 41.65
N VAL A 143 12.12 -3.02 40.63
CA VAL A 143 11.26 -3.80 39.72
C VAL A 143 11.68 -5.26 39.68
N LEU A 144 10.75 -6.13 40.08
CA LEU A 144 10.86 -7.58 39.96
C LEU A 144 10.26 -8.00 38.61
N LEU A 145 11.04 -8.69 37.78
CA LEU A 145 10.59 -9.18 36.47
C LEU A 145 10.49 -10.70 36.53
N SER A 146 9.38 -11.25 36.07
CA SER A 146 9.17 -12.69 35.89
C SER A 146 8.39 -12.92 34.60
N GLY A 147 9.05 -13.49 33.58
CA GLY A 147 8.46 -13.64 32.25
C GLY A 147 8.01 -12.29 31.67
N ALA A 148 6.73 -12.19 31.31
CA ALA A 148 6.10 -10.96 30.82
C ALA A 148 5.49 -10.08 31.93
N THR A 149 5.75 -10.41 33.20
CA THR A 149 5.16 -9.70 34.36
C THR A 149 6.20 -8.89 35.11
N LEU A 150 5.86 -7.64 35.40
CA LEU A 150 6.60 -6.67 36.20
C LEU A 150 5.88 -6.43 37.51
N THR A 151 6.52 -6.67 38.65
CA THR A 151 6.02 -6.30 39.97
C THR A 151 6.86 -5.16 40.53
N ILE A 152 6.20 -4.09 40.96
CA ILE A 152 6.85 -2.87 41.45
C ILE A 152 6.42 -2.64 42.91
N PRO A 153 7.15 -3.22 43.89
CA PRO A 153 6.83 -3.05 45.30
C PRO A 153 6.88 -1.58 45.71
N GLY A 154 5.86 -1.10 46.41
CA GLY A 154 5.80 0.28 46.88
C GLY A 154 5.31 1.31 45.85
N ALA A 155 4.92 0.88 44.64
CA ALA A 155 4.20 1.76 43.72
C ALA A 155 2.81 2.11 44.29
N ALA A 156 2.49 3.40 44.43
CA ALA A 156 1.17 3.85 44.85
C ALA A 156 0.20 3.92 43.67
N LYS A 157 0.73 4.11 42.46
CA LYS A 157 -0.04 4.23 41.22
C LYS A 157 0.73 3.62 40.06
N VAL A 158 0.08 2.69 39.37
CA VAL A 158 0.60 2.06 38.17
C VAL A 158 -0.44 2.14 37.06
N VAL A 159 -0.03 2.60 35.88
CA VAL A 159 -0.88 2.64 34.68
C VAL A 159 -0.09 2.08 33.51
N GLY A 160 -0.68 1.13 32.78
CA GLY A 160 -0.10 0.55 31.58
C GLY A 160 -0.90 0.98 30.35
N ARG A 161 -0.22 1.33 29.26
CA ARG A 161 -0.85 1.65 27.98
C ARG A 161 -0.02 1.13 26.82
N VAL A 162 -0.72 0.66 25.78
CA VAL A 162 -0.11 0.33 24.49
C VAL A 162 -0.72 1.23 23.43
N VAL A 163 0.12 1.74 22.54
CA VAL A 163 -0.29 2.54 21.39
C VAL A 163 0.38 1.97 20.15
N ALA A 164 -0.32 1.97 19.02
CA ALA A 164 0.24 1.56 17.73
C ALA A 164 0.34 2.78 16.81
N ASP A 165 1.33 2.75 15.91
CA ASP A 165 1.43 3.73 14.84
C ASP A 165 0.25 3.58 13.87
N VAL A 166 -0.26 4.72 13.41
CA VAL A 166 -1.35 4.78 12.43
C VAL A 166 -0.83 5.47 11.17
N PRO A 167 -0.82 4.80 10.00
CA PRO A 167 -0.41 5.43 8.76
C PRO A 167 -1.44 6.47 8.34
N VAL A 168 -0.98 7.70 8.17
CA VAL A 168 -1.76 8.81 7.63
C VAL A 168 -1.25 9.21 6.25
N LEU A 169 -2.17 9.57 5.38
CA LEU A 169 -1.89 10.04 4.02
C LEU A 169 -2.43 11.46 3.85
N GLN A 170 -1.74 12.24 3.03
CA GLN A 170 -2.20 13.56 2.60
C GLN A 170 -2.20 13.61 1.08
N GLU A 171 -3.30 14.08 0.50
CA GLU A 171 -3.34 14.35 -0.94
C GLU A 171 -2.50 15.60 -1.24
N VAL A 172 -1.30 15.40 -1.79
CA VAL A 172 -0.41 16.52 -2.17
C VAL A 172 -0.80 17.09 -3.54
N ARG A 173 -1.32 16.24 -4.44
CA ARG A 173 -1.71 16.62 -5.79
C ARG A 173 -2.65 15.58 -6.38
N ARG A 174 -3.70 16.06 -7.05
CA ARG A 174 -4.56 15.29 -7.94
C ARG A 174 -4.61 15.97 -9.29
N GLN A 175 -4.45 15.17 -10.33
CA GLN A 175 -4.44 15.65 -11.70
C GLN A 175 -5.37 14.78 -12.53
N GLU A 176 -6.13 15.42 -13.40
CA GLU A 176 -6.92 14.78 -14.43
C GLU A 176 -6.18 14.95 -15.76
N GLN A 177 -5.92 13.84 -16.44
CA GLN A 177 -5.32 13.79 -17.76
C GLN A 177 -6.14 12.85 -18.63
N THR A 178 -6.44 13.30 -19.85
CA THR A 178 -7.07 12.45 -20.84
C THR A 178 -6.00 11.60 -21.51
N LEU A 179 -6.10 10.28 -21.38
CA LEU A 179 -5.30 9.33 -22.14
C LEU A 179 -6.08 8.84 -23.35
N ARG A 180 -5.36 8.52 -24.42
CA ARG A 180 -5.92 7.97 -25.65
C ARG A 180 -5.40 6.56 -25.84
N ILE A 181 -6.34 5.66 -26.14
CA ILE A 181 -6.06 4.31 -26.61
C ILE A 181 -6.38 4.28 -28.10
N THR A 182 -5.41 3.88 -28.91
CA THR A 182 -5.58 3.80 -30.37
C THR A 182 -5.24 2.40 -30.85
N CYS A 183 -6.18 1.78 -31.57
CA CYS A 183 -6.02 0.49 -32.23
C CYS A 183 -5.62 0.70 -33.70
N TRP A 184 -4.46 0.18 -34.05
CA TRP A 184 -3.95 0.10 -35.41
C TRP A 184 -4.16 -1.33 -35.90
N CYS A 185 -5.08 -1.49 -36.86
CA CYS A 185 -5.51 -2.82 -37.31
C CYS A 185 -5.41 -2.94 -38.83
N PRO A 186 -5.16 -4.15 -39.36
CA PRO A 186 -5.06 -4.38 -40.80
C PRO A 186 -6.40 -4.21 -41.52
N THR A 187 -7.53 -4.42 -40.83
CA THR A 187 -8.87 -4.31 -41.42
C THR A 187 -9.86 -3.61 -40.48
N PRO A 188 -10.95 -3.02 -41.00
CA PRO A 188 -12.01 -2.46 -40.15
C PRO A 188 -12.66 -3.50 -39.24
N ALA A 189 -12.84 -4.75 -39.70
CA ALA A 189 -13.45 -5.80 -38.89
C ALA A 189 -12.61 -6.17 -37.66
N THR A 190 -11.28 -6.28 -37.83
CA THR A 190 -10.36 -6.55 -36.71
C THR A 190 -10.28 -5.37 -35.74
N ARG A 191 -10.39 -4.13 -36.25
CA ARG A 191 -10.52 -2.93 -35.42
C ARG A 191 -11.79 -2.94 -34.58
N ASP A 192 -12.95 -3.20 -35.18
CA ASP A 192 -14.22 -3.12 -34.49
C ASP A 192 -14.34 -4.23 -33.42
N SER A 193 -13.80 -5.42 -33.70
CA SER A 193 -13.69 -6.50 -32.71
C SER A 193 -12.77 -6.13 -31.53
N ALA A 194 -11.56 -5.62 -31.79
CA ALA A 194 -10.63 -5.22 -30.74
C ALA A 194 -11.14 -4.03 -29.91
N ALA A 195 -11.71 -3.01 -30.57
CA ALA A 195 -12.22 -1.83 -29.89
C ALA A 195 -13.42 -2.16 -28.98
N SER A 196 -14.33 -3.03 -29.42
CA SER A 196 -15.48 -3.47 -28.62
C SER A 196 -15.06 -4.20 -27.33
N VAL A 197 -14.05 -5.06 -27.41
CA VAL A 197 -13.51 -5.78 -26.25
C VAL A 197 -12.86 -4.83 -25.25
N ILE A 198 -12.09 -3.86 -25.76
CA ILE A 198 -11.42 -2.85 -24.93
C ILE A 198 -12.44 -1.95 -24.22
N ASP A 199 -13.46 -1.48 -24.94
CA ASP A 199 -14.50 -0.58 -24.42
C ASP A 199 -15.30 -1.20 -23.25
N GLN A 200 -15.50 -2.52 -23.27
CA GLN A 200 -16.18 -3.23 -22.17
C GLN A 200 -15.32 -3.41 -20.91
N SER A 201 -14.00 -3.17 -21.00
CA SER A 201 -13.02 -3.51 -19.97
C SER A 201 -12.44 -2.31 -19.21
N LEU A 202 -12.79 -1.09 -19.63
CA LEU A 202 -12.29 0.19 -19.09
C LEU A 202 -13.42 1.03 -18.49
#